data_AF-A0A9X1KTK3-F1
#
_entry.id   AF-A0A9X1KTK3-F1
#
_cell.length_a   1.000
_cell.length_b   1.000
_cell.length_c   1.000
_cell.angle_alpha   90.00
_cell.angle_beta   90.00
_cell.angle_gamma   90.00
#
_symmetry.space_group_name_H-M   'P 1'
#
loop_
_entity.id
_entity.type
_entity.pdbx_description
1 polymer ?
#
loop_
_entity_poly.entity_id
_entity_poly.type
_entity_poly.pdbx_seq_one_letter_code
_entity_poly.pdbx_strand_id
1 'polypeptide(L)'
;MTSDDIVGGSGELQHAGPGGEYTLEFLAREMIRVSDNTATNIIIRRIGMERINRLMEELDMDQTVLARFMMDFEAIEEGRQNYTSAADMNRVLLAIMGGHLQDSDLKSREGMTGDSPGVSPASTEFLSASSRELVLEMLAGCADKSLIPRYLPDSVRVANKTGTLAYVRGDSGIIFGEKPIIITIFAENFKDLITAEEKIGELARLIHEISREE
;
A
#
# COMPACT_ATOMS: atom_id res chain seq x y z
N MET A 1 -16.71 -12.30 -13.10
CA MET A 1 -15.96 -11.28 -13.87
C MET A 1 -16.72 -10.96 -15.13
N THR A 2 -16.97 -9.68 -15.39
CA THR A 2 -17.64 -9.14 -16.58
C THR A 2 -16.63 -8.55 -17.56
N SER A 3 -17.05 -8.21 -18.78
CA SER A 3 -16.17 -7.53 -19.75
C SER A 3 -15.68 -6.17 -19.24
N ASP A 4 -16.52 -5.44 -18.50
CA ASP A 4 -16.21 -4.11 -17.96
C ASP A 4 -15.24 -4.15 -16.76
N ASP A 5 -14.92 -5.35 -16.26
CA ASP A 5 -13.91 -5.56 -15.23
C ASP A 5 -12.51 -5.70 -15.82
N ILE A 6 -12.41 -6.18 -17.05
CA ILE A 6 -11.15 -6.54 -17.71
C ILE A 6 -10.48 -5.27 -18.22
N VAL A 7 -9.36 -4.92 -17.58
CA VAL A 7 -8.56 -3.75 -17.93
C VAL A 7 -7.09 -4.12 -18.10
N GLY A 8 -6.38 -3.37 -18.93
CA GLY A 8 -4.96 -3.60 -19.21
C GLY A 8 -4.01 -3.21 -18.07
N GLY A 9 -2.71 -3.19 -18.37
CA GLY A 9 -1.66 -2.82 -17.42
C GLY A 9 -1.02 -4.05 -16.80
N SER A 10 -1.06 -4.18 -15.48
CA SER A 10 -0.44 -5.29 -14.75
C SER A 10 -1.46 -6.40 -14.44
N GLY A 11 -0.96 -7.63 -14.34
CA GLY A 11 -1.72 -8.82 -13.93
C GLY A 11 -2.13 -9.75 -15.08
N GLU A 12 -2.52 -10.97 -14.73
CA GLU A 12 -2.84 -12.04 -15.70
C GLU A 12 -4.33 -12.06 -16.07
N LEU A 13 -5.21 -11.50 -15.23
CA LEU A 13 -6.66 -11.51 -15.47
C LEU A 13 -7.07 -10.64 -16.67
N GLN A 14 -6.20 -9.73 -17.12
CA GLN A 14 -6.42 -8.99 -18.36
C GLN A 14 -6.45 -9.88 -19.62
N HIS A 15 -5.90 -11.09 -19.52
CA HIS A 15 -5.90 -12.11 -20.58
C HIS A 15 -6.99 -13.17 -20.39
N ALA A 16 -7.73 -13.11 -19.26
CA ALA A 16 -8.85 -13.98 -19.02
C ALA A 16 -10.09 -13.49 -19.81
N GLY A 17 -10.87 -14.42 -20.35
CA GLY A 17 -12.15 -14.09 -20.98
C GLY A 17 -13.24 -13.77 -19.95
N PRO A 18 -14.30 -13.03 -20.33
CA PRO A 18 -15.43 -12.76 -19.44
C PRO A 18 -16.13 -14.05 -18.99
N GLY A 19 -16.82 -14.01 -17.86
CA GLY A 19 -17.55 -15.15 -17.29
C GLY A 19 -16.75 -16.00 -16.29
N GLY A 20 -15.47 -15.68 -16.05
CA GLY A 20 -14.68 -16.31 -15.00
C GLY A 20 -15.24 -16.07 -13.60
N GLU A 21 -15.29 -17.13 -12.78
CA GLU A 21 -15.66 -17.10 -11.38
C GLU A 21 -14.39 -17.21 -10.51
N TYR A 22 -14.18 -16.22 -9.64
CA TYR A 22 -13.00 -16.13 -8.78
C TYR A 22 -13.41 -15.86 -7.34
N THR A 23 -12.68 -16.43 -6.39
CA THR A 23 -12.87 -16.11 -4.97
C THR A 23 -12.27 -14.74 -4.65
N LEU A 24 -12.81 -14.06 -3.62
CA LEU A 24 -12.23 -12.79 -3.16
C LEU A 24 -10.79 -12.96 -2.69
N GLU A 25 -10.45 -14.09 -2.07
CA GLU A 25 -9.08 -14.37 -1.65
C GLU A 25 -8.12 -14.46 -2.85
N PHE A 26 -8.51 -15.16 -3.92
CA PHE A 26 -7.70 -15.23 -5.14
C PHE A 26 -7.47 -13.84 -5.74
N LEU A 27 -8.53 -13.05 -5.87
CA LEU A 27 -8.44 -11.69 -6.41
C LEU A 27 -7.53 -10.82 -5.53
N ALA A 28 -7.64 -10.91 -4.20
CA ALA A 28 -6.82 -10.15 -3.29
C ALA A 28 -5.33 -10.55 -3.39
N ARG A 29 -5.06 -11.85 -3.54
CA ARG A 29 -3.70 -12.37 -3.77
C ARG A 29 -3.11 -11.82 -5.06
N GLU A 30 -3.84 -11.82 -6.17
CA GLU A 30 -3.33 -11.29 -7.45
C GLU A 30 -3.14 -9.77 -7.44
N MET A 31 -4.07 -9.04 -6.80
CA MET A 31 -3.95 -7.60 -6.55
C MET A 31 -2.66 -7.25 -5.77
N ILE A 32 -2.26 -8.07 -4.79
CA ILE A 32 -1.04 -7.80 -4.02
C ILE A 32 0.21 -8.35 -4.73
N ARG A 33 0.16 -9.60 -5.21
CA ARG A 33 1.29 -10.33 -5.79
C ARG A 33 1.83 -9.66 -7.05
N VAL A 34 0.95 -9.37 -8.01
CA VAL A 34 1.34 -8.85 -9.34
C VAL A 34 0.65 -7.53 -9.68
N SER A 35 -0.01 -6.90 -8.71
CA SER A 35 -0.71 -5.62 -8.92
C SER A 35 -1.80 -5.71 -9.99
N ASP A 36 -2.53 -6.83 -10.04
CA ASP A 36 -3.52 -7.09 -11.08
C ASP A 36 -4.64 -6.02 -11.06
N ASN A 37 -4.73 -5.23 -12.13
CA ASN A 37 -5.71 -4.13 -12.23
C ASN A 37 -7.14 -4.64 -12.36
N THR A 38 -7.35 -5.76 -13.04
CA THR A 38 -8.67 -6.39 -13.21
C THR A 38 -9.15 -6.93 -11.87
N ALA A 39 -8.29 -7.64 -11.13
CA ALA A 39 -8.61 -8.09 -9.78
C ALA A 39 -8.97 -6.93 -8.85
N THR A 40 -8.17 -5.85 -8.91
CA THR A 40 -8.38 -4.64 -8.12
C THR A 40 -9.75 -4.02 -8.41
N ASN A 41 -10.11 -3.85 -9.69
CA ASN A 41 -11.40 -3.29 -10.07
C ASN A 41 -12.58 -4.16 -9.63
N ILE A 42 -12.49 -5.49 -9.75
CA ILE A 42 -13.54 -6.41 -9.28
C ILE A 42 -13.76 -6.26 -7.76
N ILE A 43 -12.66 -6.19 -6.98
CA ILE A 43 -12.74 -5.98 -5.53
C ILE A 43 -13.38 -4.62 -5.22
N ILE A 44 -12.95 -3.54 -5.88
CA ILE A 44 -13.53 -2.21 -5.69
C ILE A 44 -15.02 -2.20 -6.03
N ARG A 45 -15.47 -2.86 -7.11
CA ARG A 45 -16.91 -2.92 -7.44
C ARG A 45 -17.70 -3.70 -6.39
N ARG A 46 -17.12 -4.78 -5.85
CA ARG A 46 -17.78 -5.60 -4.84
C ARG A 46 -17.90 -4.90 -3.49
N ILE A 47 -16.84 -4.19 -3.07
CA ILE A 47 -16.80 -3.48 -1.79
C ILE A 47 -17.41 -2.08 -1.91
N GLY A 48 -17.27 -1.39 -3.03
CA GLY A 48 -17.71 -0.01 -3.23
C GLY A 48 -16.71 1.02 -2.70
N MET A 49 -16.39 2.03 -3.52
CA MET A 49 -15.43 3.11 -3.17
C MET A 49 -15.81 3.85 -1.88
N GLU A 50 -17.11 4.09 -1.65
CA GLU A 50 -17.60 4.78 -0.46
C GLU A 50 -17.24 4.05 0.84
N ARG A 51 -17.33 2.70 0.86
CA ARG A 51 -16.93 1.90 2.03
C ARG A 51 -15.41 1.87 2.19
N ILE A 52 -14.67 1.85 1.09
CA ILE A 52 -13.20 1.88 1.10
C ILE A 52 -12.72 3.21 1.68
N ASN A 53 -13.24 4.34 1.18
CA ASN A 53 -12.87 5.67 1.66
C ASN A 53 -13.29 5.89 3.12
N ARG A 54 -14.47 5.39 3.55
CA ARG A 54 -14.83 5.41 4.99
C ARG A 54 -13.84 4.66 5.86
N LEU A 55 -13.35 3.50 5.43
CA LEU A 55 -12.33 2.78 6.18
C LEU A 55 -11.01 3.58 6.24
N MET A 56 -10.65 4.28 5.16
CA MET A 56 -9.48 5.18 5.17
C MET A 56 -9.66 6.30 6.20
N GLU A 57 -10.84 6.92 6.25
CA GLU A 57 -11.20 7.93 7.28
C GLU A 57 -11.14 7.34 8.71
N GLU A 58 -11.68 6.14 8.92
CA GLU A 58 -11.62 5.43 10.22
C GLU A 58 -10.19 5.08 10.67
N LEU A 59 -9.25 5.04 9.73
CA LEU A 59 -7.82 4.78 9.97
C LEU A 59 -6.98 6.07 10.00
N ASP A 60 -7.60 7.25 10.04
CA ASP A 60 -6.97 8.57 10.01
C ASP A 60 -6.07 8.78 8.78
N MET A 61 -6.47 8.22 7.62
CA MET A 61 -5.77 8.34 6.34
C MET A 61 -6.29 9.53 5.52
N ASP A 62 -6.18 10.73 6.07
CA ASP A 62 -6.82 11.97 5.56
C ASP A 62 -6.33 12.42 4.17
N GLN A 63 -5.20 11.89 3.69
CA GLN A 63 -4.63 12.21 2.38
C GLN A 63 -4.87 11.11 1.35
N THR A 64 -5.55 10.03 1.73
CA THR A 64 -5.82 8.87 0.88
C THR A 64 -7.24 8.92 0.35
N VAL A 65 -7.38 8.89 -0.97
CA VAL A 65 -8.70 8.90 -1.63
C VAL A 65 -8.68 7.94 -2.82
N LEU A 66 -9.64 7.03 -2.86
CA LEU A 66 -9.99 6.26 -4.05
C LEU A 66 -11.13 6.96 -4.80
N ALA A 67 -10.81 7.61 -5.92
CA ALA A 67 -11.75 8.41 -6.72
C ALA A 67 -12.02 7.83 -8.13
N ARG A 68 -11.25 6.82 -8.55
CA ARG A 68 -11.40 6.14 -9.85
C ARG A 68 -10.95 4.69 -9.83
N PHE A 69 -11.42 3.94 -10.82
CA PHE A 69 -10.94 2.59 -11.10
C PHE A 69 -9.53 2.60 -11.71
N MET A 70 -8.88 1.44 -11.71
CA MET A 70 -7.62 1.24 -12.43
C MET A 70 -7.87 1.33 -13.94
N MET A 71 -6.95 1.99 -14.65
CA MET A 71 -7.00 2.23 -16.10
C MET A 71 -8.21 3.05 -16.60
N ASP A 72 -8.89 3.76 -15.70
CA ASP A 72 -9.96 4.69 -16.04
C ASP A 72 -9.38 6.02 -16.55
N PHE A 73 -9.07 6.07 -17.85
CA PHE A 73 -8.45 7.24 -18.48
C PHE A 73 -9.42 8.42 -18.64
N GLU A 74 -10.72 8.15 -18.78
CA GLU A 74 -11.75 9.20 -18.83
C GLU A 74 -11.80 9.95 -17.49
N ALA A 75 -11.80 9.22 -16.36
CA ALA A 75 -11.71 9.84 -15.04
C ALA A 75 -10.43 10.67 -14.86
N ILE A 76 -9.30 10.21 -15.41
CA ILE A 76 -8.03 10.96 -15.38
C ILE A 76 -8.15 12.27 -16.17
N GLU A 77 -8.74 12.25 -17.36
CA GLU A 77 -8.96 13.45 -18.19
C GLU A 77 -9.89 14.47 -17.51
N GLU A 78 -10.86 13.99 -16.74
CA GLU A 78 -11.73 14.81 -15.88
C GLU A 78 -11.04 15.34 -14.61
N GLY A 79 -9.77 14.99 -14.39
CA GLY A 79 -9.00 15.39 -13.21
C GLY A 79 -9.30 14.58 -11.95
N ARG A 80 -10.02 13.45 -12.05
CA ARG A 80 -10.23 12.52 -10.93
C ARG A 80 -9.04 11.57 -10.83
N GLN A 81 -8.38 11.58 -9.67
CA GLN A 81 -7.20 10.75 -9.40
C GLN A 81 -7.29 10.10 -8.03
N ASN A 82 -6.57 8.98 -7.88
CA ASN A 82 -6.37 8.35 -6.59
C ASN A 82 -5.15 9.00 -5.93
N TYR A 83 -5.27 9.34 -4.65
CA TYR A 83 -4.22 10.01 -3.87
C TYR A 83 -3.90 9.20 -2.62
N THR A 84 -2.69 9.41 -2.09
CA THR A 84 -2.21 8.85 -0.82
C THR A 84 -1.00 9.66 -0.35
N SER A 85 -0.54 9.40 0.87
CA SER A 85 0.72 9.93 1.43
C SER A 85 1.53 8.82 2.11
N ALA A 86 2.82 9.08 2.32
CA ALA A 86 3.68 8.13 3.02
C ALA A 86 3.21 7.91 4.48
N ALA A 87 2.65 8.95 5.11
CA ALA A 87 2.10 8.86 6.45
C ALA A 87 0.87 7.95 6.51
N ASP A 88 -0.05 8.07 5.55
CA ASP A 88 -1.26 7.24 5.50
C ASP A 88 -0.96 5.78 5.20
N MET A 89 -0.01 5.50 4.31
CA MET A 89 0.43 4.13 4.07
C MET A 89 1.07 3.51 5.31
N ASN A 90 1.84 4.31 6.09
CA ASN A 90 2.38 3.83 7.36
C ASN A 90 1.27 3.56 8.39
N ARG A 91 0.19 4.36 8.42
CA ARG A 91 -0.98 4.13 9.30
C ARG A 91 -1.65 2.79 9.01
N VAL A 92 -1.98 2.50 7.76
CA VAL A 92 -2.64 1.23 7.41
C VAL A 92 -1.72 0.02 7.66
N LEU A 93 -0.41 0.14 7.39
CA LEU A 93 0.54 -0.93 7.71
C LEU A 93 0.65 -1.18 9.21
N LEU A 94 0.64 -0.13 10.04
CA LEU A 94 0.60 -0.28 11.49
C LEU A 94 -0.70 -0.91 11.98
N ALA A 95 -1.84 -0.48 11.43
CA ALA A 95 -3.14 -1.03 11.76
C ALA A 95 -3.23 -2.52 11.36
N ILE A 96 -2.66 -2.90 10.21
CA ILE A 96 -2.52 -4.31 9.79
C ILE A 96 -1.73 -5.09 10.84
N MET A 97 -0.60 -4.54 11.34
CA MET A 97 0.18 -5.17 12.41
C MET A 97 -0.55 -5.26 13.77
N GLY A 98 -1.72 -4.64 13.90
CA GLY A 98 -2.47 -4.56 15.16
C GLY A 98 -2.00 -3.44 16.09
N GLY A 99 -1.19 -2.51 15.59
CA GLY A 99 -0.80 -1.31 16.31
C GLY A 99 -1.72 -0.12 15.96
N HIS A 100 -1.57 0.96 16.73
CA HIS A 100 -2.23 2.24 16.48
C HIS A 100 -1.20 3.37 16.68
N LEU A 101 -1.18 4.36 15.79
CA LEU A 101 -0.42 5.60 16.01
C LEU A 101 -1.27 6.51 16.88
N GLN A 102 -0.70 7.02 17.97
CA GLN A 102 -1.26 8.15 18.68
C GLN A 102 -0.72 9.45 18.07
N ASP A 103 -1.48 10.53 18.13
CA ASP A 103 -1.01 11.86 17.70
C ASP A 103 0.31 12.28 18.39
N SER A 104 0.54 11.79 19.61
CA SER A 104 1.81 11.99 20.32
C SER A 104 3.00 11.30 19.67
N ASP A 105 2.79 10.20 18.95
CA ASP A 105 3.84 9.45 18.27
C ASP A 105 4.38 10.21 17.04
N LEU A 106 3.50 11.01 16.40
CA LEU A 106 3.82 11.85 15.24
C LEU A 106 4.46 13.20 15.64
N LYS A 107 4.14 13.72 16.84
CA LYS A 107 4.59 15.05 17.32
C LYS A 107 6.04 15.10 17.83
N SER A 108 6.78 13.99 17.76
CA SER A 108 8.17 13.93 18.25
C SER A 108 9.22 14.51 17.29
N ARG A 109 8.84 14.97 16.08
CA ARG A 109 9.75 15.66 15.16
C ARG A 109 9.11 16.92 14.56
N GLU A 110 9.54 18.05 15.11
CA GLU A 110 9.42 19.44 14.63
C GLU A 110 8.11 20.20 14.91
N GLY A 111 8.27 21.34 15.58
CA GLY A 111 7.19 22.22 16.01
C GLY A 111 6.51 22.94 14.86
N MET A 112 5.21 22.69 14.70
CA MET A 112 4.26 23.63 14.12
C MET A 112 2.96 23.55 14.93
N THR A 113 2.56 24.70 15.46
CA THR A 113 1.37 24.91 16.27
C THR A 113 0.10 24.75 15.43
N GLY A 114 -0.79 23.87 15.86
CA GLY A 114 -2.18 23.80 15.39
C GLY A 114 -2.97 22.89 16.32
N ASP A 115 -3.84 23.48 17.13
CA ASP A 115 -4.87 22.74 17.88
C ASP A 115 -5.90 22.22 16.87
N SER A 116 -5.79 20.94 16.52
CA SER A 116 -6.91 20.19 15.94
C SER A 116 -7.66 19.50 17.09
N PRO A 117 -9.00 19.59 17.12
CA PRO A 117 -9.81 19.00 18.19
C PRO A 117 -9.64 17.47 18.18
N GLY A 118 -9.20 16.93 19.32
CA GLY A 118 -8.97 15.50 19.50
C GLY A 118 -10.23 14.70 19.22
N VAL A 119 -10.21 13.95 18.12
CA VAL A 119 -11.10 12.83 17.88
C VAL A 119 -10.56 11.67 18.71
N SER A 120 -11.44 11.05 19.50
CA SER A 120 -11.11 9.88 20.31
C SER A 120 -10.48 8.80 19.39
N PRO A 121 -9.36 8.16 19.78
CA PRO A 121 -8.76 7.13 18.94
C PRO A 121 -9.78 6.03 18.75
N ALA A 122 -10.14 5.75 17.49
CA ALA A 122 -10.98 4.61 17.16
C ALA A 122 -10.24 3.36 17.65
N SER A 123 -10.77 2.77 18.73
CA SER A 123 -10.36 1.49 19.26
C SER A 123 -10.76 0.40 18.28
N THR A 124 -9.96 0.09 17.27
CA THR A 124 -10.36 -0.93 16.30
C THR A 124 -9.19 -1.75 15.82
N GLU A 125 -8.95 -2.85 16.54
CA GLU A 125 -8.44 -4.07 15.92
C GLU A 125 -9.42 -4.48 14.80
N PHE A 126 -9.26 -3.87 13.61
CA PHE A 126 -10.21 -4.04 12.49
C PHE A 126 -9.99 -5.36 11.75
N LEU A 127 -8.82 -5.98 11.94
CA LEU A 127 -8.50 -7.33 11.49
C LEU A 127 -8.41 -8.28 12.68
N SER A 128 -9.11 -9.41 12.57
CA SER A 128 -8.84 -10.56 13.44
C SER A 128 -7.39 -11.04 13.28
N ALA A 129 -6.85 -11.76 14.27
CA ALA A 129 -5.50 -12.30 14.21
C ALA A 129 -5.26 -13.18 12.96
N SER A 130 -6.24 -13.98 12.53
CA SER A 130 -6.12 -14.80 11.32
C SER A 130 -6.17 -13.96 10.04
N SER A 131 -7.01 -12.92 10.00
CA SER A 131 -7.04 -11.97 8.88
C SER A 131 -5.73 -11.19 8.76
N ARG A 132 -5.14 -10.80 9.90
CA ARG A 132 -3.84 -10.14 9.95
C ARG A 132 -2.74 -11.01 9.35
N GLU A 133 -2.65 -12.27 9.78
CA GLU A 133 -1.64 -13.18 9.24
C GLU A 133 -1.82 -13.37 7.72
N LEU A 134 -3.06 -13.53 7.26
CA LEU A 134 -3.36 -13.67 5.84
C LEU A 134 -2.92 -12.44 5.02
N VAL A 135 -3.21 -11.23 5.50
CA VAL A 135 -2.80 -9.99 4.81
C VAL A 135 -1.27 -9.85 4.79
N LEU A 136 -0.59 -10.14 5.90
CA LEU A 136 0.87 -10.12 5.98
C LEU A 136 1.53 -11.18 5.10
N GLU A 137 0.91 -12.35 4.94
CA GLU A 137 1.32 -13.40 4.01
C GLU A 137 1.18 -12.94 2.56
N MET A 138 0.04 -12.35 2.19
CA MET A 138 -0.18 -11.77 0.86
C MET A 138 0.86 -10.69 0.53
N LEU A 139 1.09 -9.73 1.44
CA LEU A 139 2.07 -8.66 1.26
C LEU A 139 3.51 -9.20 1.15
N ALA A 140 3.86 -10.22 1.94
CA ALA A 140 5.16 -10.88 1.79
C ALA A 140 5.33 -11.55 0.41
N GLY A 141 4.22 -12.01 -0.17
CA GLY A 141 4.12 -12.57 -1.51
C GLY A 141 4.17 -11.56 -2.67
N CYS A 142 4.32 -10.25 -2.43
CA CYS A 142 4.48 -9.28 -3.53
C CYS A 142 5.67 -9.66 -4.42
N ALA A 143 5.45 -9.85 -5.72
CA ALA A 143 6.46 -10.38 -6.64
C ALA A 143 7.56 -9.36 -6.99
N ASP A 144 7.23 -8.08 -6.91
CA ASP A 144 8.17 -7.00 -7.18
C ASP A 144 9.07 -6.75 -5.96
N LYS A 145 10.33 -7.20 -6.09
CA LYS A 145 11.37 -7.08 -5.08
C LYS A 145 12.44 -6.04 -5.45
N SER A 146 12.19 -5.19 -6.45
CA SER A 146 13.19 -4.25 -6.96
C SER A 146 13.41 -3.01 -6.08
N LEU A 147 12.60 -2.82 -5.02
CA LEU A 147 12.51 -1.59 -4.19
C LEU A 147 12.99 -1.82 -2.76
N ILE A 148 12.12 -1.75 -1.74
CA ILE A 148 12.50 -1.96 -0.32
C ILE A 148 13.30 -3.27 -0.14
N PRO A 149 12.91 -4.41 -0.75
CA PRO A 149 13.64 -5.66 -0.58
C PRO A 149 15.01 -5.70 -1.27
N ARG A 150 15.29 -4.78 -2.22
CA ARG A 150 16.38 -4.91 -3.22
C ARG A 150 17.75 -5.25 -2.65
N TYR A 151 18.11 -4.61 -1.54
CA TYR A 151 19.43 -4.74 -0.91
C TYR A 151 19.37 -5.25 0.53
N LEU A 152 18.21 -5.76 0.95
CA LEU A 152 18.09 -6.45 2.23
C LEU A 152 18.58 -7.90 2.09
N PRO A 153 19.16 -8.49 3.15
CA PRO A 153 19.53 -9.91 3.12
C PRO A 153 18.31 -10.80 2.87
N ASP A 154 18.47 -11.92 2.15
CA ASP A 154 17.38 -12.87 1.85
C ASP A 154 16.71 -13.46 3.11
N SER A 155 17.40 -13.45 4.25
CA SER A 155 16.87 -13.90 5.54
C SER A 155 15.88 -12.90 6.17
N VAL A 156 15.83 -11.67 5.68
CA VAL A 156 14.93 -10.63 6.17
C VAL A 156 13.60 -10.75 5.44
N ARG A 157 12.56 -11.16 6.17
CA ARG A 157 11.19 -11.15 5.65
C ARG A 157 10.75 -9.70 5.44
N VAL A 158 10.17 -9.41 4.28
CA VAL A 158 9.56 -8.11 3.95
C VAL A 158 8.15 -8.33 3.43
N ALA A 159 7.18 -7.64 4.03
CA ALA A 159 5.81 -7.56 3.52
C ALA A 159 5.62 -6.19 2.87
N ASN A 160 5.42 -6.11 1.56
CA ASN A 160 5.41 -4.85 0.84
C ASN A 160 4.36 -4.79 -0.27
N LYS A 161 4.11 -3.58 -0.77
CA LYS A 161 3.39 -3.36 -2.01
C LYS A 161 4.00 -2.18 -2.77
N THR A 162 4.34 -2.46 -4.02
CA THR A 162 4.95 -1.49 -4.93
C THR A 162 3.90 -0.69 -5.70
N GLY A 163 4.28 0.51 -6.15
CA GLY A 163 3.47 1.37 -6.99
C GLY A 163 4.31 2.06 -8.06
N THR A 164 3.74 2.21 -9.26
CA THR A 164 4.38 2.91 -10.39
C THR A 164 3.35 3.72 -11.14
N LEU A 165 3.64 5.01 -11.32
CA LEU A 165 3.01 5.87 -12.30
C LEU A 165 4.11 6.53 -13.15
N ALA A 166 3.72 7.28 -14.19
CA ALA A 166 4.68 7.93 -15.09
C ALA A 166 5.66 8.88 -14.39
N TYR A 167 5.26 9.48 -13.26
CA TYR A 167 6.04 10.50 -12.55
C TYR A 167 6.48 10.09 -11.14
N VAL A 168 5.97 8.95 -10.62
CA VAL A 168 6.27 8.47 -9.27
C VAL A 168 6.54 6.97 -9.26
N ARG A 169 7.55 6.58 -8.50
CA ARG A 169 7.87 5.18 -8.16
C ARG A 169 7.90 5.06 -6.66
N GLY A 170 7.34 3.98 -6.10
CA GLY A 170 7.35 3.82 -4.66
C GLY A 170 7.04 2.43 -4.17
N ASP A 171 7.21 2.28 -2.87
CA ASP A 171 6.99 1.04 -2.13
C ASP A 171 6.57 1.37 -0.70
N SER A 172 5.68 0.57 -0.15
CA SER A 172 5.22 0.66 1.24
C SER A 172 5.33 -0.73 1.84
N GLY A 173 6.00 -0.87 2.98
CA GLY A 173 6.20 -2.19 3.56
C GLY A 173 6.66 -2.23 5.00
N ILE A 174 6.69 -3.46 5.50
CA ILE A 174 7.14 -3.85 6.83
C ILE A 174 8.40 -4.71 6.66
N ILE A 175 9.52 -4.25 7.21
CA ILE A 175 10.75 -5.02 7.34
C ILE A 175 10.72 -5.72 8.70
N PHE A 176 10.68 -7.04 8.70
CA PHE A 176 10.60 -7.81 9.95
C PHE A 176 11.97 -8.00 10.62
N GLY A 177 11.97 -7.98 11.94
CA GLY A 177 13.13 -8.16 12.82
C GLY A 177 12.68 -8.18 14.29
N GLU A 178 13.62 -8.08 15.23
CA GLU A 178 13.29 -7.97 16.66
C GLU A 178 12.39 -6.76 16.96
N LYS A 179 12.66 -5.64 16.28
CA LYS A 179 11.80 -4.46 16.21
C LYS A 179 11.41 -4.26 14.73
N PRO A 180 10.17 -4.57 14.32
CA PRO A 180 9.75 -4.38 12.94
C PRO A 180 9.77 -2.89 12.54
N ILE A 181 10.10 -2.61 11.28
CA ILE A 181 10.15 -1.26 10.72
C ILE A 181 9.04 -1.13 9.69
N ILE A 182 8.18 -0.13 9.86
CA ILE A 182 7.23 0.31 8.83
C ILE A 182 7.87 1.44 8.05
N ILE A 183 7.91 1.30 6.73
CA ILE A 183 8.53 2.28 5.84
C ILE A 183 7.73 2.44 4.56
N THR A 184 7.51 3.69 4.17
CA THR A 184 6.95 4.06 2.88
C THR A 184 7.87 5.06 2.21
N ILE A 185 8.23 4.82 0.96
CA ILE A 185 9.05 5.72 0.16
C ILE A 185 8.36 5.97 -1.18
N PHE A 186 8.11 7.24 -1.49
CA PHE A 186 7.73 7.71 -2.82
C PHE A 186 8.85 8.55 -3.39
N ALA A 187 9.26 8.24 -4.62
CA ALA A 187 10.27 8.97 -5.37
C ALA A 187 9.64 9.58 -6.62
N GLU A 188 9.88 10.87 -6.82
CA GLU A 188 9.54 11.64 -8.02
C GLU A 188 10.79 12.29 -8.61
N ASN A 189 10.69 12.86 -9.80
CA ASN A 189 11.78 13.61 -10.45
C ASN A 189 13.08 12.81 -10.62
N PHE A 190 12.97 11.48 -10.77
CA PHE A 190 14.10 10.60 -11.03
C PHE A 190 14.43 10.56 -12.53
N LYS A 191 15.70 10.31 -12.84
CA LYS A 191 16.21 10.23 -14.22
C LYS A 191 15.60 9.06 -15.01
N ASP A 192 15.53 7.91 -14.35
CA ASP A 192 14.99 6.66 -14.88
C ASP A 192 14.52 5.77 -13.71
N LEU A 193 13.66 4.79 -14.02
CA LEU A 193 13.06 3.92 -13.00
C LEU A 193 14.11 3.14 -12.19
N ILE A 194 15.18 2.69 -12.86
CA ILE A 194 16.26 1.93 -12.20
C ILE A 194 16.90 2.79 -11.12
N THR A 195 17.23 4.05 -11.43
CA THR A 195 17.80 4.98 -10.45
C THR A 195 16.88 5.17 -9.24
N ALA A 196 15.56 5.27 -9.44
CA ALA A 196 14.60 5.38 -8.33
C ALA A 196 14.58 4.12 -7.46
N GLU A 197 14.53 2.94 -8.10
CA GLU A 197 14.54 1.64 -7.43
C GLU A 197 15.81 1.41 -6.60
N GLU A 198 16.98 1.76 -7.16
CA GLU A 198 18.25 1.69 -6.45
C GLU A 198 18.27 2.60 -5.22
N LYS A 199 17.80 3.84 -5.35
CA LYS A 199 17.76 4.78 -4.23
C LYS A 199 16.78 4.37 -3.13
N ILE A 200 15.61 3.86 -3.51
CA ILE A 200 14.62 3.33 -2.55
C ILE A 200 15.21 2.12 -1.80
N GLY A 201 15.84 1.19 -2.51
CA GLY A 201 16.49 0.03 -1.90
C GLY A 201 17.67 0.40 -0.99
N GLU A 202 18.51 1.37 -1.39
CA GLU A 202 19.63 1.85 -0.58
C GLU A 202 19.14 2.46 0.73
N LEU A 203 18.08 3.28 0.69
CA LEU A 203 17.48 3.87 1.88
C LEU A 203 16.91 2.80 2.82
N ALA A 204 16.18 1.83 2.28
CA ALA A 204 15.62 0.74 3.08
C ALA A 204 16.72 -0.08 3.78
N ARG A 205 17.82 -0.40 3.08
CA ARG A 205 18.98 -1.09 3.67
C ARG A 205 19.61 -0.28 4.79
N LEU A 206 19.88 1.01 4.57
CA LEU A 206 20.49 1.88 5.58
C LEU A 206 19.61 1.99 6.84
N ILE A 207 18.30 2.13 6.69
CA ILE A 207 17.36 2.18 7.81
C ILE A 207 17.37 0.86 8.58
N HIS A 208 17.38 -0.27 7.88
CA HIS A 208 17.46 -1.59 8.52
C HIS A 208 18.77 -1.77 9.30
N GLU A 209 19.91 -1.31 8.77
CA GLU A 209 21.21 -1.40 9.45
C GLU A 209 21.23 -0.56 10.74
N ILE A 210 20.82 0.72 10.65
CA ILE A 210 20.82 1.63 11.80
C ILE A 210 19.93 1.10 12.92
N SER A 211 18.74 0.56 12.60
CA SER A 211 17.81 0.02 13.61
C SER A 211 18.34 -1.17 14.40
N ARG A 212 19.41 -1.81 13.94
CA ARG A 212 20.03 -2.97 14.59
C ARG A 212 21.20 -2.59 15.50
N GLU A 213 21.65 -1.34 15.43
CA GLU A 213 22.72 -0.81 16.28
C GLU A 213 22.18 -0.23 17.62
N GLU A 214 20.86 -0.13 17.78
CA GLU A 214 20.13 0.41 18.97
C GLU A 214 19.50 -0.64 19.90
#